data_AF-A0A0N0V5R1-F1
#
_entry.id   AF-A0A0N0V5R1-F1
#
_cell.length_a   1.000
_cell.length_b   1.000
_cell.length_c   1.000
_cell.angle_alpha   90.00
_cell.angle_beta   90.00
_cell.angle_gamma   90.00
#
_symmetry.space_group_name_H-M   'P 1'
#
loop_
_entity.id
_entity.type
_entity.pdbx_description
1 polymer ?
#
loop_
_entity_poly.entity_id
_entity_poly.type
_entity_poly.pdbx_seq_one_letter_code
_entity_poly.pdbx_strand_id
1 'polypeptide(L)'
;MNPARGLELEDGSHITYSGAQNRSEDIVTKLAYAEHRKKLYDNLDRQKDTIRSLVRHHLHLGNDAECTVLPQEQWIKGSFNVCIPIRIVSGMVHRNLMLRCCLPYKLAEAQYPGTIDEKLRCEVGTYAFMQQYCPDIRIPYLYGFGFTDRRHYSHESYGPLYLRLFHKFQRRLNHLLHRDMPSCYNLHPSRHYLPTAYMLLEHIGPDVGEMLSNTWPRHFNDLDRRERLFRGVARVMLSLARVPQPRIGSFQFHDDCYVRLTNRPLICSMMIFENGGALRAVERTETYSCTESFASGMISYQDNHFISQRNVDDEEECRQG
;
A
#
# COMPACT_ATOMS: atom_id res chain seq x y z
N MET A 1 39.02 2.73 26.84
CA MET A 1 37.54 2.71 26.84
C MET A 1 37.07 3.25 25.50
N ASN A 2 36.69 2.37 24.57
CA ASN A 2 36.14 2.80 23.29
C ASN A 2 34.68 3.24 23.50
N PRO A 3 34.24 4.40 23.01
CA PRO A 3 32.83 4.76 23.05
C PRO A 3 32.05 3.68 22.31
N ALA A 4 31.00 3.16 22.94
CA ALA A 4 30.17 2.09 22.40
C ALA A 4 29.75 2.45 20.96
N ARG A 5 30.27 1.71 19.98
CA ARG A 5 29.88 1.84 18.56
C ARG A 5 28.41 1.44 18.45
N GLY A 6 27.50 2.42 18.50
CA GLY A 6 26.09 2.19 18.23
C GLY A 6 25.89 1.86 16.75
N LEU A 7 25.12 0.81 16.47
CA LEU A 7 24.76 0.42 15.10
C LEU A 7 23.53 1.20 14.65
N GLU A 8 23.54 1.73 13.43
CA GLU A 8 22.44 2.54 12.89
C GLU A 8 21.26 1.64 12.50
N LEU A 9 20.09 1.94 13.04
CA LEU A 9 18.82 1.31 12.71
C LEU A 9 18.14 2.02 11.53
N GLU A 10 17.10 1.39 11.00
CA GLU A 10 16.33 1.92 9.89
C GLU A 10 15.63 3.27 10.22
N ASP A 11 15.39 3.64 11.47
CA ASP A 11 14.85 4.96 11.83
C ASP A 11 15.92 6.06 11.93
N GLY A 12 17.19 5.73 11.69
CA GLY A 12 18.33 6.63 11.89
C GLY A 12 18.75 6.73 13.35
N SER A 13 18.13 5.98 14.27
CA SER A 13 18.59 5.85 15.65
C SER A 13 19.78 4.90 15.72
N HIS A 14 20.60 5.03 16.76
CA HIS A 14 21.68 4.09 17.04
C HIS A 14 21.29 3.17 18.19
N ILE A 15 21.54 1.87 18.02
CA ILE A 15 21.33 0.87 19.06
C ILE A 15 22.68 0.34 19.57
N THR A 16 22.82 0.27 20.89
CA THR A 16 23.94 -0.41 21.55
C THR A 16 23.57 -1.87 21.81
N TYR A 17 24.57 -2.71 22.05
CA TYR A 17 24.34 -4.13 22.39
C TYR A 17 23.42 -4.29 23.61
N SER A 18 23.65 -3.52 24.69
CA SER A 18 22.80 -3.57 25.88
C SER A 18 21.35 -3.12 25.61
N GLY A 19 21.14 -2.15 24.70
CA GLY A 19 19.80 -1.75 24.26
C GLY A 19 19.12 -2.78 23.36
N ALA A 20 19.89 -3.57 22.62
CA ALA A 20 19.38 -4.66 21.79
C ALA A 20 18.97 -5.89 22.62
N GLN A 21 19.67 -6.19 23.72
CA GLN A 21 19.31 -7.31 24.61
C GLN A 21 17.96 -7.13 25.30
N ASN A 22 17.53 -5.89 25.53
CA ASN A 22 16.25 -5.58 26.18
C ASN A 22 15.09 -5.42 25.17
N ARG A 23 15.27 -5.87 23.92
CA ARG A 23 14.22 -5.81 22.89
C ARG A 23 13.91 -7.22 22.41
N SER A 24 12.62 -7.54 22.39
CA SER A 24 12.05 -8.77 21.83
C SER A 24 12.19 -8.86 20.30
N GLU A 25 12.48 -7.75 19.64
CA GLU A 25 12.57 -7.67 18.19
C GLU A 25 13.88 -8.23 17.62
N ASP A 26 13.84 -8.81 16.42
CA ASP A 26 15.06 -9.22 15.71
C ASP A 26 15.84 -7.99 15.20
N ILE A 27 16.74 -7.50 16.05
CA ILE A 27 17.60 -6.36 15.77
C ILE A 27 18.57 -6.64 14.63
N VAL A 28 19.02 -7.88 14.42
CA VAL A 28 19.94 -8.24 13.34
C VAL A 28 19.27 -8.01 11.99
N THR A 29 18.03 -8.49 11.86
CA THR A 29 17.22 -8.27 10.67
C THR A 29 16.92 -6.78 10.46
N LYS A 30 16.64 -6.02 11.52
CA LYS A 30 16.43 -4.56 11.42
C LYS A 30 17.68 -3.79 10.99
N LEU A 31 18.88 -4.23 11.38
CA LEU A 31 20.14 -3.62 10.95
C LEU A 31 20.38 -3.84 9.45
N ALA A 32 20.08 -5.03 8.93
CA ALA A 32 20.17 -5.30 7.49
C ALA A 32 19.25 -4.38 6.66
N TYR A 33 18.08 -4.01 7.21
CA TYR A 33 17.15 -3.09 6.54
C TYR A 33 17.73 -1.69 6.32
N ALA A 34 18.63 -1.21 7.18
CA ALA A 34 19.24 0.11 7.01
C ALA A 34 20.04 0.19 5.70
N GLU A 35 20.83 -0.83 5.38
CA GLU A 35 21.62 -0.90 4.14
C GLU A 35 20.74 -1.08 2.90
N HIS A 36 19.77 -2.01 2.95
CA HIS A 36 18.84 -2.24 1.84
C HIS A 36 18.02 -0.99 1.51
N ARG A 37 17.59 -0.27 2.55
CA ARG A 37 16.91 1.02 2.40
C ARG A 37 17.78 2.03 1.69
N LYS A 38 19.02 2.26 2.17
CA LYS A 38 19.93 3.22 1.55
C LYS A 38 20.12 2.92 0.06
N LYS A 39 20.38 1.66 -0.27
CA LYS A 39 20.50 1.20 -1.67
C LYS A 39 19.26 1.49 -2.51
N LEU A 40 18.07 1.23 -1.97
CA LEU A 40 16.80 1.48 -2.68
C LEU A 40 16.56 2.98 -2.89
N TYR A 41 16.75 3.79 -1.85
CA TYR A 41 16.54 5.23 -1.90
C TYR A 41 17.51 5.89 -2.89
N ASP A 42 18.80 5.54 -2.82
CA ASP A 42 19.81 6.05 -3.75
C ASP A 42 19.50 5.66 -5.21
N ASN A 43 18.89 4.49 -5.43
CA ASN A 43 18.46 4.04 -6.75
C ASN A 43 17.25 4.85 -7.24
N LEU A 44 16.22 5.01 -6.41
CA LEU A 44 15.04 5.84 -6.73
C LEU A 44 15.42 7.29 -7.00
N ASP A 45 16.40 7.84 -6.26
CA ASP A 45 16.88 9.20 -6.43
C ASP A 45 17.59 9.38 -7.79
N ARG A 46 18.47 8.43 -8.15
CA ARG A 46 19.09 8.35 -9.48
C ARG A 46 18.08 8.19 -10.61
N GLN A 47 16.92 7.61 -10.33
CA GLN A 47 15.86 7.36 -11.30
C GLN A 47 14.76 8.42 -11.34
N LYS A 48 14.98 9.62 -10.75
CA LYS A 48 14.01 10.73 -10.80
C LYS A 48 13.50 11.03 -12.21
N ASP A 49 14.33 10.96 -13.25
CA ASP A 49 13.90 11.17 -14.64
C ASP A 49 12.97 10.06 -15.16
N THR A 50 13.19 8.83 -14.72
CA THR A 50 12.29 7.71 -15.01
C THR A 50 10.95 7.92 -14.29
N ILE A 51 10.98 8.36 -13.03
CA ILE A 51 9.77 8.72 -12.27
C ILE A 51 8.98 9.82 -12.99
N ARG A 52 9.63 10.90 -13.41
CA ARG A 52 9.00 11.99 -14.19
C ARG A 52 8.34 11.44 -15.46
N SER A 53 9.04 10.59 -16.19
CA SER A 53 8.54 9.99 -17.43
C SER A 53 7.32 9.11 -17.18
N LEU A 54 7.33 8.31 -16.10
CA LEU A 54 6.18 7.48 -15.70
C LEU A 54 4.97 8.32 -15.28
N VAL A 55 5.18 9.41 -14.54
CA VAL A 55 4.08 10.31 -14.17
C VAL A 55 3.46 10.98 -15.38
N ARG A 56 4.29 11.48 -16.30
CA ARG A 56 3.82 12.04 -17.57
C ARG A 56 3.06 11.01 -18.39
N HIS A 57 3.57 9.78 -18.45
CA HIS A 57 2.91 8.66 -19.11
C HIS A 57 1.53 8.37 -18.51
N HIS A 58 1.43 8.23 -17.19
CA HIS A 58 0.17 7.87 -16.54
C HIS A 58 -0.92 8.92 -16.70
N LEU A 59 -0.53 10.20 -16.76
CA LEU A 59 -1.44 11.34 -16.83
C LEU A 59 -1.62 11.91 -18.25
N HIS A 60 -0.94 11.36 -19.26
CA HIS A 60 -0.84 11.90 -20.61
C HIS A 60 -0.53 13.41 -20.63
N LEU A 61 0.49 13.81 -19.85
CA LEU A 61 0.94 15.19 -19.84
C LEU A 61 1.70 15.51 -21.13
N GLY A 62 1.48 16.72 -21.65
CA GLY A 62 2.26 17.26 -22.76
C GLY A 62 3.72 17.54 -22.37
N ASN A 63 4.56 17.78 -23.36
CA ASN A 63 5.98 18.09 -23.17
C ASN A 63 6.20 19.45 -22.47
N ASP A 64 5.19 20.32 -22.52
CA ASP A 64 5.12 21.62 -21.85
C ASP A 64 4.84 21.53 -20.34
N ALA A 65 4.37 20.37 -19.85
CA ALA A 65 4.11 20.18 -18.44
C ALA A 65 5.42 19.97 -17.65
N GLU A 66 5.64 20.81 -16.65
CA GLU A 66 6.71 20.66 -15.68
C GLU A 66 6.31 19.57 -14.67
N CYS A 67 7.19 18.58 -14.49
CA CYS A 67 7.04 17.51 -13.51
C CYS A 67 8.27 17.49 -12.61
N THR A 68 8.12 17.98 -11.39
CA THR A 68 9.18 18.07 -10.38
C THR A 68 9.00 16.95 -9.36
N VAL A 69 9.97 16.03 -9.28
CA VAL A 69 10.08 15.09 -8.15
C VAL A 69 10.82 15.80 -7.03
N LEU A 70 10.22 15.83 -5.83
CA LEU A 70 10.80 16.51 -4.68
C LEU A 70 12.05 15.77 -4.17
N PRO A 71 12.98 16.48 -3.51
CA PRO A 71 14.24 15.90 -3.11
C PRO A 71 14.04 14.90 -1.95
N GLN A 72 15.02 14.02 -1.75
CA GLN A 72 14.90 12.83 -0.90
C GLN A 72 14.57 13.17 0.56
N GLU A 73 14.99 14.33 1.04
CA GLU A 73 14.74 14.81 2.40
C GLU A 73 13.25 15.05 2.67
N GLN A 74 12.46 15.24 1.61
CA GLN A 74 11.00 15.43 1.69
C GLN A 74 10.22 14.14 1.46
N TRP A 75 10.89 13.00 1.27
CA TRP A 75 10.20 11.73 1.07
C TRP A 75 9.63 11.23 2.39
N ILE A 76 8.39 10.75 2.34
CA ILE A 76 7.69 10.25 3.51
C ILE A 76 8.01 8.76 3.64
N LYS A 77 8.62 8.39 4.75
CA LYS A 77 8.92 6.99 5.09
C LYS A 77 7.70 6.34 5.74
N GLY A 78 7.13 5.34 5.07
CA GLY A 78 6.13 4.44 5.67
C GLY A 78 6.75 3.12 6.13
N SER A 79 5.94 2.27 6.78
CA SER A 79 6.40 0.96 7.23
C SER A 79 6.74 0.02 6.08
N PHE A 80 5.91 -0.03 5.03
CA PHE A 80 6.08 -0.95 3.88
C PHE A 80 6.35 -0.25 2.55
N ASN A 81 6.33 1.08 2.54
CA ASN A 81 6.43 1.86 1.31
C ASN A 81 7.18 3.16 1.57
N VAL A 82 7.87 3.65 0.56
CA VAL A 82 8.35 5.04 0.49
C VAL A 82 7.38 5.85 -0.36
N CYS A 83 7.06 7.04 0.10
CA CYS A 83 6.14 7.97 -0.53
C CYS A 83 6.95 9.17 -1.05
N ILE A 84 7.02 9.31 -2.37
CA ILE A 84 7.78 10.32 -3.09
C ILE A 84 6.80 11.41 -3.56
N PRO A 85 6.85 12.61 -2.98
CA PRO A 85 5.98 13.70 -3.41
C PRO A 85 6.43 14.26 -4.77
N ILE A 86 5.45 14.54 -5.62
CA ILE A 86 5.65 15.00 -7.00
C ILE A 86 4.74 16.19 -7.26
N ARG A 87 5.32 17.26 -7.79
CA ARG A 87 4.60 18.48 -8.17
C ARG A 87 4.52 18.58 -9.68
N ILE A 88 3.32 18.85 -10.20
CA ILE A 88 3.08 19.05 -11.61
C ILE A 88 2.55 20.46 -11.83
N VAL A 89 3.09 21.13 -12.85
CA VAL A 89 2.60 22.40 -13.37
C VAL A 89 2.36 22.24 -14.86
N SER A 90 1.10 22.41 -15.29
CA SER A 90 0.73 22.39 -16.71
C SER A 90 -0.18 23.60 -16.98
N GLY A 91 0.40 24.63 -17.60
CA GLY A 91 -0.25 25.93 -17.72
C GLY A 91 -0.60 26.51 -16.34
N MET A 92 -1.89 26.78 -16.11
CA MET A 92 -2.41 27.30 -14.83
C MET A 92 -2.76 26.20 -13.82
N VAL A 93 -2.66 24.92 -14.21
CA VAL A 93 -3.06 23.80 -13.35
C VAL A 93 -1.86 23.32 -12.54
N HIS A 94 -1.95 23.49 -11.21
CA HIS A 94 -1.01 22.94 -10.24
C HIS A 94 -1.59 21.69 -9.59
N ARG A 95 -0.84 20.60 -9.56
CA ARG A 95 -1.25 19.35 -8.89
C ARG A 95 -0.11 18.76 -8.09
N ASN A 96 -0.43 18.31 -6.89
CA ASN A 96 0.47 17.53 -6.05
C ASN A 96 0.05 16.06 -6.09
N LEU A 97 1.02 15.18 -6.29
CA LEU A 97 0.84 13.75 -6.34
C LEU A 97 1.80 13.07 -5.36
N MET A 98 1.50 11.81 -5.09
CA MET A 98 2.33 10.95 -4.27
C MET A 98 2.61 9.67 -5.04
N LEU A 99 3.87 9.44 -5.39
CA LEU A 99 4.30 8.14 -5.89
C LEU A 99 4.69 7.27 -4.70
N ARG A 100 3.95 6.19 -4.50
CA ARG A 100 4.20 5.23 -3.43
C ARG A 100 4.86 3.99 -4.00
N CYS A 101 6.07 3.69 -3.55
CA CYS A 101 6.88 2.55 -3.98
C CYS A 101 6.99 1.53 -2.84
N CYS A 102 6.79 0.25 -3.14
CA CYS A 102 6.92 -0.81 -2.13
C CYS A 102 8.38 -0.98 -1.69
N LEU A 103 8.59 -1.40 -0.44
CA LEU A 103 9.91 -1.71 0.13
C LEU A 103 10.14 -3.24 0.08
N PRO A 104 10.93 -3.77 -0.88
CA PRO A 104 11.11 -5.21 -1.06
C PRO A 104 11.62 -5.93 0.19
N TYR A 105 12.55 -5.30 0.90
CA TYR A 105 13.21 -5.83 2.09
C TYR A 105 12.29 -5.93 3.32
N LYS A 106 11.02 -5.48 3.21
CA LYS A 106 10.01 -5.56 4.27
C LYS A 106 8.79 -6.41 3.93
N LEU A 107 8.81 -7.05 2.76
CA LEU A 107 7.66 -7.78 2.21
C LEU A 107 7.97 -9.26 1.96
N ALA A 108 8.93 -9.83 2.71
CA ALA A 108 9.35 -11.22 2.59
C ALA A 108 9.72 -11.64 1.16
N GLU A 109 10.04 -10.69 0.28
CA GLU A 109 10.22 -10.96 -1.16
C GLU A 109 11.37 -11.94 -1.41
N ALA A 110 12.40 -11.88 -0.56
CA ALA A 110 13.53 -12.80 -0.61
C ALA A 110 13.15 -14.25 -0.29
N GLN A 111 12.18 -14.46 0.60
CA GLN A 111 11.71 -15.79 1.01
C GLN A 111 10.56 -16.29 0.11
N TYR A 112 9.66 -15.38 -0.27
CA TYR A 112 8.48 -15.68 -1.08
C TYR A 112 8.39 -14.68 -2.25
N PRO A 113 9.02 -14.98 -3.40
CA PRO A 113 8.95 -14.12 -4.58
C PRO A 113 7.51 -13.81 -5.02
N GLY A 114 7.27 -12.57 -5.46
CA GLY A 114 5.97 -12.07 -5.88
C GLY A 114 5.08 -11.54 -4.75
N THR A 115 5.60 -11.41 -3.52
CA THR A 115 4.83 -10.90 -2.37
C THR A 115 4.64 -9.38 -2.47
N ILE A 116 5.60 -8.68 -3.09
CA ILE A 116 5.45 -7.27 -3.46
C ILE A 116 4.24 -7.07 -4.38
N ASP A 117 4.15 -7.86 -5.45
CA ASP A 117 3.06 -7.77 -6.42
C ASP A 117 1.74 -8.27 -5.82
N GLU A 118 1.75 -9.30 -4.96
CA GLU A 118 0.56 -9.70 -4.19
C GLU A 118 0.00 -8.53 -3.37
N LYS A 119 0.85 -7.88 -2.55
CA LYS A 119 0.46 -6.70 -1.78
C LYS A 119 -0.09 -5.59 -2.67
N LEU A 120 0.63 -5.22 -3.72
CA LEU A 120 0.21 -4.09 -4.55
C LEU A 120 -1.08 -4.41 -5.32
N ARG A 121 -1.23 -5.62 -5.86
CA ARG A 121 -2.47 -6.07 -6.51
C ARG A 121 -3.65 -6.00 -5.56
N CYS A 122 -3.45 -6.33 -4.29
CA CYS A 122 -4.51 -6.24 -3.30
C CYS A 122 -4.90 -4.82 -2.94
N GLU A 123 -3.90 -3.96 -2.75
CA GLU A 123 -4.10 -2.55 -2.46
C GLU A 123 -4.82 -1.84 -3.62
N VAL A 124 -4.32 -2.01 -4.85
CA VAL A 124 -4.92 -1.48 -6.07
C VAL A 124 -6.33 -2.04 -6.30
N GLY A 125 -6.53 -3.35 -6.10
CA GLY A 125 -7.84 -3.98 -6.20
C GLY A 125 -8.86 -3.34 -5.26
N THR A 126 -8.43 -3.03 -4.03
CA THR A 126 -9.26 -2.34 -3.04
C THR A 126 -9.59 -0.91 -3.46
N TYR A 127 -8.61 -0.14 -3.97
CA TYR A 127 -8.87 1.20 -4.53
C TYR A 127 -9.90 1.15 -5.65
N ALA A 128 -9.70 0.27 -6.64
CA ALA A 128 -10.59 0.13 -7.78
C ALA A 128 -12.01 -0.31 -7.35
N PHE A 129 -12.12 -1.24 -6.39
CA PHE A 129 -13.40 -1.64 -5.82
C PHE A 129 -14.12 -0.46 -5.13
N MET A 130 -13.42 0.26 -4.25
CA MET A 130 -14.01 1.39 -3.51
C MET A 130 -14.44 2.53 -4.44
N GLN A 131 -13.63 2.88 -5.43
CA GLN A 131 -13.99 3.90 -6.43
C GLN A 131 -15.26 3.54 -7.22
N GLN A 132 -15.51 2.25 -7.43
CA GLN A 132 -16.64 1.77 -8.21
C GLN A 132 -17.91 1.60 -7.37
N TYR A 133 -17.80 1.03 -6.17
CA TYR A 133 -18.95 0.60 -5.38
C TYR A 133 -19.24 1.50 -4.17
N CYS A 134 -18.25 2.27 -3.71
CA CYS A 134 -18.36 3.14 -2.52
C CYS A 134 -17.98 4.60 -2.84
N PRO A 135 -18.62 5.25 -3.83
CA PRO A 135 -18.24 6.60 -4.28
C PRO A 135 -18.46 7.68 -3.22
N ASP A 136 -19.26 7.41 -2.20
CA ASP A 136 -19.51 8.32 -1.08
C ASP A 136 -18.35 8.37 -0.06
N ILE A 137 -17.43 7.40 -0.11
CA ILE A 137 -16.23 7.39 0.73
C ILE A 137 -15.11 8.10 0.00
N ARG A 138 -14.63 9.22 0.55
CA ARG A 138 -13.49 9.93 0.00
C ARG A 138 -12.19 9.17 0.27
N ILE A 139 -11.61 8.60 -0.78
CA ILE A 139 -10.27 7.99 -0.78
C ILE A 139 -9.33 8.72 -1.75
N PRO A 140 -8.00 8.71 -1.54
CA PRO A 140 -7.06 9.29 -2.50
C PRO A 140 -7.31 8.77 -3.92
N TYR A 141 -7.27 9.65 -4.90
CA TYR A 141 -7.46 9.22 -6.28
C TYR A 141 -6.23 8.45 -6.78
N LEU A 142 -6.44 7.24 -7.30
CA LEU A 142 -5.40 6.40 -7.90
C LEU A 142 -5.32 6.66 -9.41
N TYR A 143 -4.25 7.31 -9.85
CA TYR A 143 -4.03 7.70 -11.25
C TYR A 143 -3.48 6.57 -12.12
N GLY A 144 -2.60 5.74 -11.54
CA GLY A 144 -1.96 4.64 -12.22
C GLY A 144 -1.04 3.86 -11.30
N PHE A 145 -0.56 2.71 -11.75
CA PHE A 145 0.32 1.84 -10.99
C PHE A 145 1.14 0.96 -11.93
N GLY A 146 2.23 0.39 -11.41
CA GLY A 146 3.10 -0.54 -12.12
C GLY A 146 3.55 -1.69 -11.23
N PHE A 147 3.59 -2.89 -11.79
CA PHE A 147 4.06 -4.11 -11.13
C PHE A 147 5.53 -4.41 -11.46
N THR A 148 6.12 -5.36 -10.74
CA THR A 148 7.52 -5.77 -10.99
C THR A 148 7.73 -6.42 -12.37
N ASP A 149 6.66 -6.96 -12.97
CA ASP A 149 6.66 -7.57 -14.30
C ASP A 149 6.65 -6.55 -15.46
N ARG A 150 6.83 -5.25 -15.17
CA ARG A 150 6.85 -4.12 -16.12
C ARG A 150 5.50 -3.85 -16.79
N ARG A 151 4.40 -4.40 -16.27
CA ARG A 151 3.06 -3.99 -16.69
C ARG A 151 2.65 -2.76 -15.92
N HIS A 152 2.11 -1.81 -16.67
CA HIS A 152 1.67 -0.52 -16.16
C HIS A 152 0.21 -0.34 -16.49
N TYR A 153 -0.55 0.20 -15.56
CA TYR A 153 -1.96 0.46 -15.74
C TYR A 153 -2.25 1.92 -15.41
N SER A 154 -3.07 2.56 -16.25
CA SER A 154 -3.51 3.94 -16.08
C SER A 154 -5.01 3.99 -15.95
N HIS A 155 -5.50 4.97 -15.20
CA HIS A 155 -6.93 5.23 -15.12
C HIS A 155 -7.49 5.67 -16.48
N GLU A 156 -8.66 5.14 -16.87
CA GLU A 156 -9.31 5.36 -18.16
C GLU A 156 -9.51 6.85 -18.49
N SER A 157 -9.78 7.68 -17.47
CA SER A 157 -9.92 9.15 -17.56
C SER A 157 -8.71 9.88 -18.15
N TYR A 158 -7.57 9.22 -18.32
CA TYR A 158 -6.43 9.79 -19.02
C TYR A 158 -6.33 9.28 -20.44
N GLY A 159 -6.85 8.09 -20.78
CA GLY A 159 -6.78 7.50 -22.13
C GLY A 159 -7.45 8.33 -23.26
N PRO A 160 -7.21 7.98 -24.53
CA PRO A 160 -7.94 8.56 -25.67
C PRO A 160 -9.47 8.49 -25.52
N LEU A 161 -10.18 9.49 -26.04
CA LEU A 161 -11.65 9.59 -25.91
C LEU A 161 -12.40 8.36 -26.44
N TYR A 162 -11.95 7.78 -27.54
CA TYR A 162 -12.60 6.60 -28.14
C TYR A 162 -12.52 5.37 -27.21
N LEU A 163 -11.38 5.16 -26.53
CA LEU A 163 -11.24 4.08 -25.54
C LEU A 163 -12.15 4.33 -24.33
N ARG A 164 -12.27 5.58 -23.87
CA ARG A 164 -13.19 5.93 -22.78
C ARG A 164 -14.65 5.63 -23.13
N LEU A 165 -15.07 5.98 -24.34
CA LEU A 165 -16.43 5.71 -24.81
C LEU A 165 -16.69 4.20 -24.94
N PHE A 166 -15.72 3.46 -25.51
CA PHE A 166 -15.80 2.01 -25.63
C PHE A 166 -15.90 1.33 -24.25
N HIS A 167 -15.08 1.74 -23.27
CA HIS A 167 -15.12 1.15 -21.93
C HIS A 167 -16.41 1.50 -21.18
N LYS A 168 -16.90 2.73 -21.30
CA LYS A 168 -18.22 3.09 -20.74
C LYS A 168 -19.33 2.24 -21.36
N PHE A 169 -19.28 2.00 -22.67
CA PHE A 169 -20.23 1.13 -23.34
C PHE A 169 -20.11 -0.33 -22.86
N GLN A 170 -18.90 -0.88 -22.82
CA GLN A 170 -18.63 -2.24 -22.35
C GLN A 170 -19.11 -2.45 -20.91
N ARG A 171 -18.86 -1.50 -20.01
CA ARG A 171 -19.33 -1.57 -18.62
C ARG A 171 -20.85 -1.52 -18.51
N ARG A 172 -21.51 -0.65 -19.30
CA ARG A 172 -22.98 -0.60 -19.36
C ARG A 172 -23.57 -1.91 -19.90
N LEU A 173 -22.96 -2.47 -20.94
CA LEU A 173 -23.39 -3.75 -21.51
C LEU A 173 -23.19 -4.89 -20.52
N ASN A 174 -22.03 -4.99 -19.87
CA ASN A 174 -21.78 -6.03 -18.86
C ASN A 174 -22.73 -5.89 -17.66
N HIS A 175 -23.01 -4.67 -17.21
CA HIS A 175 -23.99 -4.41 -16.17
C HIS A 175 -25.39 -4.90 -16.58
N LEU A 176 -25.80 -4.65 -17.83
CA LEU A 176 -27.08 -5.14 -18.36
C LEU A 176 -27.12 -6.67 -18.48
N LEU A 177 -25.99 -7.31 -18.77
CA LEU A 177 -25.84 -8.76 -18.91
C LEU A 177 -25.53 -9.48 -17.59
N HIS A 178 -25.54 -8.79 -16.45
CA HIS A 178 -25.13 -9.33 -15.13
C HIS A 178 -23.77 -10.03 -15.14
N ARG A 179 -22.84 -9.55 -15.97
CA ARG A 179 -21.45 -10.03 -16.03
C ARG A 179 -20.55 -9.20 -15.13
N ASP A 180 -19.40 -9.76 -14.77
CA ASP A 180 -18.35 -9.03 -14.07
C ASP A 180 -18.05 -7.70 -14.79
N MET A 181 -17.95 -6.63 -14.01
CA MET A 181 -17.58 -5.33 -14.54
C MET A 181 -16.06 -5.17 -14.54
N PRO A 182 -15.45 -4.82 -15.67
CA PRO A 182 -14.04 -4.46 -15.68
C PRO A 182 -13.82 -3.20 -14.84
N SER A 183 -12.61 -3.07 -14.30
CA SER A 183 -12.20 -1.90 -13.55
C SER A 183 -12.06 -0.66 -14.44
N CYS A 184 -11.86 0.51 -13.83
CA CYS A 184 -11.57 1.76 -14.54
C CYS A 184 -10.10 1.87 -15.01
N TYR A 185 -9.31 0.79 -14.94
CA TYR A 185 -7.87 0.80 -15.21
C TYR A 185 -7.54 -0.05 -16.43
N ASN A 186 -6.69 0.49 -17.29
CA ASN A 186 -6.32 -0.13 -18.56
C ASN A 186 -4.82 -0.33 -18.63
N LEU A 187 -4.41 -1.43 -19.27
CA LEU A 187 -3.01 -1.66 -19.60
C LEU A 187 -2.50 -0.51 -20.45
N HIS A 188 -1.42 0.11 -20.00
CA HIS A 188 -0.79 1.24 -20.64
C HIS A 188 0.72 1.00 -20.76
N PRO A 189 1.18 0.30 -21.82
CA PRO A 189 2.57 -0.09 -21.97
C PRO A 189 3.52 1.11 -21.89
N SER A 190 4.58 0.98 -21.10
CA SER A 190 5.63 1.97 -20.95
C SER A 190 6.99 1.33 -21.22
N ARG A 191 7.93 2.12 -21.78
CA ARG A 191 9.34 1.71 -21.90
C ARG A 191 10.14 1.98 -20.61
N HIS A 192 9.60 2.83 -19.74
CA HIS A 192 10.17 3.19 -18.45
C HIS A 192 9.64 2.25 -17.38
N TYR A 193 10.52 1.76 -16.51
CA TYR A 193 10.16 0.89 -15.39
C TYR A 193 10.98 1.26 -14.15
N LEU A 194 10.41 1.01 -12.98
CA LEU A 194 11.09 1.15 -11.69
C LEU A 194 11.50 -0.23 -11.17
N PRO A 195 12.52 -0.30 -10.29
CA PRO A 195 13.00 -1.55 -9.71
C PRO A 195 12.03 -2.17 -8.71
N THR A 196 10.97 -1.44 -8.32
CA THR A 196 9.96 -1.89 -7.37
C THR A 196 8.57 -1.51 -7.89
N ALA A 197 7.57 -2.25 -7.42
CA ALA A 197 6.18 -1.99 -7.73
C ALA A 197 5.73 -0.66 -7.09
N TYR A 198 4.90 0.11 -7.81
CA TYR A 198 4.51 1.45 -7.40
C TYR A 198 3.07 1.78 -7.73
N MET A 199 2.53 2.79 -7.05
CA MET A 199 1.25 3.41 -7.37
C MET A 199 1.35 4.93 -7.32
N LEU A 200 0.68 5.61 -8.25
CA LEU A 200 0.60 7.06 -8.35
C LEU A 200 -0.75 7.52 -7.78
N LEU A 201 -0.68 8.18 -6.65
CA LEU A 201 -1.82 8.63 -5.87
C LEU A 201 -1.94 10.15 -5.85
N GLU A 202 -3.13 10.62 -5.56
CA GLU A 202 -3.38 11.99 -5.13
C GLU A 202 -2.65 12.30 -3.82
N HIS A 203 -2.06 13.49 -3.76
CA HIS A 203 -1.55 14.03 -2.51
C HIS A 203 -2.69 14.71 -1.74
N ILE A 204 -3.04 14.19 -0.57
CA ILE A 204 -3.94 14.86 0.37
C ILE A 204 -3.10 15.85 1.18
N GLY A 205 -3.18 17.12 0.81
CA GLY A 205 -2.49 18.22 1.46
C GLY A 205 -3.25 18.79 2.66
N PRO A 206 -2.62 19.72 3.41
CA PRO A 206 -3.23 20.40 4.56
C PRO A 206 -4.45 21.26 4.19
N ASP A 207 -4.59 21.61 2.91
CA ASP A 207 -5.76 22.29 2.35
C ASP A 207 -7.01 21.39 2.32
N VAL A 208 -6.82 20.07 2.22
CA VAL A 208 -7.91 19.09 2.22
C VAL A 208 -8.24 18.62 3.64
N GLY A 209 -7.22 18.37 4.46
CA GLY A 209 -7.41 18.00 5.85
C GLY A 209 -6.14 17.53 6.56
N GLU A 210 -6.23 17.39 7.88
CA GLU A 210 -5.14 16.93 8.75
C GLU A 210 -5.46 15.56 9.36
N MET A 211 -4.41 14.81 9.73
CA MET A 211 -4.57 13.52 10.39
C MET A 211 -5.29 13.66 11.73
N LEU A 212 -6.25 12.76 11.97
CA LEU A 212 -7.02 12.75 13.22
C LEU A 212 -6.13 12.62 14.45
N SER A 213 -5.03 11.86 14.38
CA SER A 213 -4.06 11.72 15.48
C SER A 213 -3.51 13.05 16.00
N ASN A 214 -3.36 14.05 15.11
CA ASN A 214 -2.80 15.35 15.46
C ASN A 214 -3.82 16.24 16.17
N THR A 215 -5.10 16.07 15.84
CA THR A 215 -6.20 16.92 16.31
C THR A 215 -7.00 16.28 17.45
N TRP A 216 -6.95 14.95 17.57
CA TRP A 216 -7.73 14.17 18.53
C TRP A 216 -7.50 14.59 19.99
N PRO A 217 -6.26 14.70 20.52
CA PRO A 217 -6.06 15.06 21.92
C PRO A 217 -6.63 16.44 22.29
N ARG A 218 -6.65 17.37 21.31
CA ARG A 218 -7.13 18.75 21.51
C ARG A 218 -8.66 18.85 21.49
N HIS A 219 -9.31 18.00 20.71
CA HIS A 219 -10.73 18.11 20.41
C HIS A 219 -11.56 16.92 20.92
N PHE A 220 -10.95 15.99 21.65
CA PHE A 220 -11.64 14.79 22.14
C PHE A 220 -12.85 15.10 23.02
N ASN A 221 -12.76 16.13 23.86
CA ASN A 221 -13.81 16.54 24.78
C ASN A 221 -14.92 17.38 24.10
N ASP A 222 -14.76 17.76 22.83
CA ASP A 222 -15.80 18.44 22.05
C ASP A 222 -16.83 17.40 21.57
N LEU A 223 -17.99 17.38 22.25
CA LEU A 223 -19.05 16.42 22.01
C LEU A 223 -19.58 16.48 20.57
N ASP A 224 -19.74 17.68 20.02
CA ASP A 224 -20.28 17.87 18.66
C ASP A 224 -19.33 17.31 17.60
N ARG A 225 -18.02 17.52 17.78
CA ARG A 225 -17.00 16.93 16.88
C ARG A 225 -16.98 15.42 16.99
N ARG A 226 -17.06 14.88 18.21
CA ARG A 226 -17.05 13.44 18.45
C ARG A 226 -18.28 12.77 17.83
N GLU A 227 -19.46 13.37 17.97
CA GLU A 227 -20.69 12.89 17.33
C GLU A 227 -20.56 12.88 15.80
N ARG A 228 -20.04 13.97 15.20
CA ARG A 228 -19.80 14.03 13.75
C ARG A 228 -18.82 12.97 13.27
N LEU A 229 -17.73 12.73 14.01
CA LEU A 229 -16.76 11.69 13.70
C LEU A 229 -17.42 10.31 13.71
N PHE A 230 -18.10 9.94 14.78
CA PHE A 230 -18.73 8.62 14.89
C PHE A 230 -19.83 8.42 13.84
N ARG A 231 -20.63 9.45 13.55
CA ARG A 231 -21.58 9.42 12.45
C ARG A 231 -20.90 9.23 11.09
N GLY A 232 -19.75 9.88 10.87
CA GLY A 232 -18.94 9.71 9.68
C GLY A 232 -18.41 8.29 9.52
N VAL A 233 -17.80 7.73 10.57
CA VAL A 233 -17.31 6.34 10.60
C VAL A 233 -18.45 5.35 10.37
N ALA A 234 -19.60 5.54 11.02
CA ALA A 234 -20.77 4.68 10.81
C ALA A 234 -21.24 4.71 9.35
N ARG A 235 -21.29 5.88 8.70
CA ARG A 235 -21.62 5.99 7.27
C ARG A 235 -20.63 5.23 6.40
N VAL A 236 -19.33 5.37 6.66
CA VAL A 236 -18.27 4.63 5.94
C VAL A 236 -18.47 3.12 6.10
N MET A 237 -18.71 2.64 7.32
CA MET A 237 -18.96 1.21 7.58
C MET A 237 -20.21 0.71 6.85
N LEU A 238 -21.32 1.46 6.90
CA LEU A 238 -22.56 1.11 6.19
C LEU A 238 -22.37 1.08 4.67
N SER A 239 -21.57 2.00 4.12
CA SER A 239 -21.29 2.05 2.69
C SER A 239 -20.42 0.88 2.22
N LEU A 240 -19.41 0.50 3.01
CA LEU A 240 -18.62 -0.71 2.75
C LEU A 240 -19.46 -1.99 2.85
N ALA A 241 -20.36 -2.07 3.84
CA ALA A 241 -21.24 -3.22 4.04
C ALA A 241 -22.37 -3.35 3.00
N ARG A 242 -22.61 -2.31 2.20
CA ARG A 242 -23.67 -2.28 1.18
C ARG A 242 -23.51 -3.34 0.11
N VAL A 243 -22.26 -3.73 -0.19
CA VAL A 243 -21.95 -4.78 -1.17
C VAL A 243 -21.56 -6.05 -0.40
N PRO A 244 -22.45 -7.04 -0.28
CA PRO A 244 -22.13 -8.27 0.43
C PRO A 244 -21.00 -9.02 -0.27
N GLN A 245 -20.03 -9.49 0.52
CA GLN A 245 -18.93 -10.28 0.02
C GLN A 245 -19.21 -11.77 0.20
N PRO A 246 -19.00 -12.61 -0.82
CA PRO A 246 -19.33 -14.04 -0.74
C PRO A 246 -18.33 -14.85 0.11
N ARG A 247 -17.14 -14.29 0.36
CA ARG A 247 -16.01 -14.93 1.06
C ARG A 247 -15.26 -13.90 1.90
N ILE A 248 -14.38 -14.37 2.78
CA ILE A 248 -13.42 -13.56 3.53
C ILE A 248 -12.06 -13.71 2.83
N GLY A 249 -11.54 -12.60 2.31
CA GLY A 249 -10.32 -12.53 1.52
C GLY A 249 -9.90 -11.09 1.27
N SER A 250 -8.97 -10.90 0.34
CA SER A 250 -8.60 -9.58 -0.17
C SER A 250 -8.92 -9.47 -1.64
N PHE A 251 -9.45 -8.30 -2.04
CA PHE A 251 -9.61 -7.98 -3.45
C PHE A 251 -8.24 -8.03 -4.12
N GLN A 252 -8.18 -8.45 -5.37
CA GLN A 252 -6.97 -8.55 -6.15
C GLN A 252 -7.23 -7.98 -7.53
N PHE A 253 -6.32 -7.13 -8.01
CA PHE A 253 -6.29 -6.68 -9.39
C PHE A 253 -5.64 -7.75 -10.28
N HIS A 254 -6.36 -8.19 -11.30
CA HIS A 254 -5.90 -9.17 -12.27
C HIS A 254 -5.45 -8.51 -13.58
N ASP A 255 -4.65 -9.26 -14.34
CA ASP A 255 -4.06 -8.76 -15.59
C ASP A 255 -5.10 -8.53 -16.70
N ASP A 256 -6.27 -9.14 -16.58
CA ASP A 256 -7.43 -8.93 -17.43
C ASP A 256 -8.19 -7.62 -17.09
N CYS A 257 -7.65 -6.80 -16.18
CA CYS A 257 -8.22 -5.55 -15.68
C CYS A 257 -9.51 -5.73 -14.85
N TYR A 258 -9.76 -6.93 -14.33
CA TYR A 258 -10.85 -7.19 -13.39
C TYR A 258 -10.35 -7.20 -11.94
N VAL A 259 -11.26 -6.84 -11.03
CA VAL A 259 -11.03 -6.94 -9.59
C VAL A 259 -11.87 -8.09 -9.06
N ARG A 260 -11.23 -9.06 -8.39
CA ARG A 260 -11.92 -10.21 -7.81
C ARG A 260 -11.42 -10.46 -6.39
N LEU A 261 -12.26 -11.08 -5.57
CA LEU A 261 -11.92 -11.46 -4.20
C LEU A 261 -11.26 -12.86 -4.20
N THR A 262 -10.02 -12.93 -4.69
CA THR A 262 -9.29 -14.19 -4.91
C THR A 262 -8.05 -14.35 -4.05
N ASN A 263 -7.58 -13.29 -3.39
CA ASN A 263 -6.40 -13.39 -2.53
C ASN A 263 -6.80 -13.72 -1.10
N ARG A 264 -5.91 -14.37 -0.36
CA ARG A 264 -6.03 -14.55 1.08
C ARG A 264 -6.25 -13.24 1.82
N PRO A 265 -6.87 -13.26 3.02
CA PRO A 265 -7.02 -12.08 3.85
C PRO A 265 -5.65 -11.50 4.18
N LEU A 266 -5.24 -10.44 3.46
CA LEU A 266 -3.89 -9.94 3.50
C LEU A 266 -3.77 -8.81 4.51
N ILE A 267 -3.53 -9.19 5.76
CA ILE A 267 -3.40 -8.25 6.89
C ILE A 267 -1.94 -7.82 7.02
N CYS A 268 -1.70 -6.60 7.52
CA CYS A 268 -0.34 -6.08 7.71
C CYS A 268 0.54 -6.95 8.61
N SER A 269 -0.01 -7.53 9.68
CA SER A 269 0.69 -8.47 10.56
C SER A 269 1.21 -9.69 9.82
N MET A 270 0.48 -10.16 8.81
CA MET A 270 0.94 -11.28 8.00
C MET A 270 2.23 -10.96 7.25
N MET A 271 2.25 -9.81 6.58
CA MET A 271 3.46 -9.38 5.88
C MET A 271 4.65 -9.19 6.84
N ILE A 272 4.40 -8.73 8.07
CA ILE A 272 5.45 -8.54 9.08
C ILE A 272 6.02 -9.88 9.53
N PHE A 273 5.18 -10.85 9.91
CA PHE A 273 5.69 -12.11 10.45
C PHE A 273 6.34 -12.97 9.37
N GLU A 274 5.77 -13.05 8.16
CA GLU A 274 6.42 -13.74 7.02
C GLU A 274 7.80 -13.13 6.73
N ASN A 275 7.90 -11.80 6.79
CA ASN A 275 9.17 -11.11 6.59
C ASN A 275 10.14 -11.28 7.77
N GLY A 276 9.63 -11.63 8.95
CA GLY A 276 10.41 -12.06 10.12
C GLY A 276 10.81 -13.54 10.10
N GLY A 277 10.46 -14.28 9.04
CA GLY A 277 10.81 -15.69 8.87
C GLY A 277 9.70 -16.69 9.20
N ALA A 278 8.50 -16.22 9.59
CA ALA A 278 7.37 -17.10 9.83
C ALA A 278 6.96 -17.85 8.55
N LEU A 279 6.56 -19.11 8.72
CA LEU A 279 6.06 -19.91 7.62
C LEU A 279 4.68 -19.40 7.19
N ARG A 280 4.48 -19.33 5.87
CA ARG A 280 3.19 -18.97 5.30
C ARG A 280 2.18 -20.08 5.61
N ALA A 281 1.21 -19.78 6.48
CA ALA A 281 0.16 -20.72 6.89
C ALA A 281 -0.99 -20.81 5.88
N VAL A 282 -1.19 -19.76 5.08
CA VAL A 282 -2.35 -19.60 4.18
C VAL A 282 -1.84 -19.30 2.78
N GLU A 283 -2.27 -20.10 1.81
CA GLU A 283 -1.85 -19.94 0.43
C GLU A 283 -2.44 -18.67 -0.22
N ARG A 284 -1.74 -18.11 -1.22
CA ARG A 284 -2.14 -16.82 -1.82
C ARG A 284 -3.57 -16.82 -2.34
N THR A 285 -4.03 -17.91 -2.94
CA THR A 285 -5.35 -18.03 -3.57
C THR A 285 -6.45 -18.53 -2.63
N GLU A 286 -6.10 -18.77 -1.36
CA GLU A 286 -7.02 -19.34 -0.39
C GLU A 286 -7.90 -18.26 0.23
N THR A 287 -9.21 -18.48 0.23
CA THR A 287 -10.20 -17.56 0.82
C THR A 287 -11.16 -18.34 1.70
N TYR A 288 -11.69 -17.72 2.74
CA TYR A 288 -12.55 -18.42 3.70
C TYR A 288 -14.02 -18.22 3.36
N SER A 289 -14.83 -19.27 3.50
CA SER A 289 -16.29 -19.19 3.32
C SER A 289 -17.04 -18.81 4.59
N CYS A 290 -16.44 -19.02 5.77
CA CYS A 290 -17.05 -18.69 7.06
C CYS A 290 -16.01 -18.13 8.04
N THR A 291 -16.51 -17.57 9.14
CA THR A 291 -15.71 -16.90 10.17
C THR A 291 -14.88 -17.88 10.99
N GLU A 292 -15.37 -19.10 11.22
CA GLU A 292 -14.67 -20.13 12.01
C GLU A 292 -13.38 -20.57 11.33
N SER A 293 -13.43 -20.88 10.03
CA SER A 293 -12.23 -21.24 9.27
C SER A 293 -11.25 -20.07 9.18
N PHE A 294 -11.75 -18.84 9.04
CA PHE A 294 -10.92 -17.65 9.09
C PHE A 294 -10.21 -17.49 10.44
N ALA A 295 -10.95 -17.57 11.55
CA ALA A 295 -10.41 -17.44 12.89
C ALA A 295 -9.37 -18.55 13.19
N SER A 296 -9.67 -19.79 12.83
CA SER A 296 -8.72 -20.91 12.94
C SER A 296 -7.44 -20.64 12.15
N GLY A 297 -7.56 -20.15 10.91
CA GLY A 297 -6.41 -19.79 10.09
C GLY A 297 -5.56 -18.67 10.70
N MET A 298 -6.19 -17.66 11.32
CA MET A 298 -5.46 -16.60 12.01
C MET A 298 -4.71 -17.10 13.25
N ILE A 299 -5.29 -18.05 14.00
CA ILE A 299 -4.63 -18.67 15.16
C ILE A 299 -3.42 -19.48 14.69
N SER A 300 -3.57 -20.35 13.69
CA SER A 300 -2.43 -21.12 13.16
C SER A 300 -1.32 -20.22 12.60
N TYR A 301 -1.69 -19.07 12.04
CA TYR A 301 -0.72 -18.07 11.59
C TYR A 301 0.09 -17.49 12.76
N GLN A 302 -0.59 -17.16 13.86
CA GLN A 302 0.05 -16.67 15.07
C GLN A 302 0.96 -17.74 15.71
N ASP A 303 0.52 -19.00 15.74
CA ASP A 303 1.33 -20.12 16.25
C ASP A 303 2.62 -20.29 15.44
N ASN A 304 2.52 -20.26 14.11
CA ASN A 304 3.70 -20.33 13.23
C ASN A 304 4.66 -19.17 13.47
N HIS A 305 4.13 -17.97 13.75
CA HIS A 305 4.97 -16.84 14.12
C HIS A 305 5.71 -17.10 15.43
N PHE A 306 5.02 -17.53 16.48
CA PHE A 306 5.63 -17.84 17.77
C PHE A 306 6.72 -18.90 17.66
N ILE A 307 6.49 -19.98 16.89
CA ILE A 307 7.48 -21.04 16.66
C ILE A 307 8.72 -20.51 15.91
N SER A 308 8.53 -19.54 15.00
CA SER A 308 9.61 -18.96 14.18
C SER A 308 10.41 -17.86 14.89
N GLN A 309 9.86 -17.27 15.96
CA GLN A 309 10.55 -16.20 16.69
C GLN A 309 11.80 -16.75 17.37
N ARG A 310 12.94 -16.10 17.08
CA ARG A 310 14.25 -16.47 17.65
C ARG A 310 14.50 -15.86 19.04
N ASN A 311 13.78 -14.79 19.34
CA ASN A 311 13.86 -14.08 20.62
C ASN A 311 12.58 -14.42 21.38
N VAL A 312 12.67 -15.42 22.27
CA VAL A 312 11.59 -15.73 23.22
C VAL A 312 11.97 -15.04 24.52
N ASP A 313 11.15 -14.08 24.95
CA ASP A 313 11.29 -13.43 26.26
C ASP A 313 10.86 -14.40 27.38
N ASP A 314 11.43 -14.22 28.57
CA ASP A 314 11.14 -15.02 29.76
C ASP A 314 9.63 -15.09 30.08
N GLU A 315 9.19 -16.18 30.71
CA GLU A 315 7.78 -16.48 31.06
C GLU A 315 7.01 -15.34 31.76
N GLU A 316 7.69 -14.36 32.38
CA GLU A 316 7.09 -13.26 33.12
C GLU A 316 6.37 -12.23 32.22
N GLU A 317 6.83 -11.97 30.99
CA GLU A 317 6.14 -11.02 30.08
C GLU A 317 4.96 -11.66 29.35
N CYS A 318 5.00 -12.98 29.10
CA CYS A 318 3.86 -13.71 28.52
C CYS A 318 2.61 -13.72 29.40
N ARG A 319 2.73 -13.42 30.70
CA ARG A 319 1.58 -13.30 31.63
C ARG A 319 0.92 -11.93 31.62
N GLN A 320 1.52 -10.91 31.01
CA GLN A 320 1.03 -9.53 31.03
C GLN A 320 0.40 -9.06 29.70
N GLY A 321 0.37 -9.91 28.68
CA GLY A 321 -0.17 -9.63 27.34
C GLY A 321 -1.68 -9.76 27.22
#